data_AF-A0A939YLA9-F1
#
_entry.id   AF-A0A939YLA9-F1
#
_cell.length_a   1.000
_cell.length_b   1.000
_cell.length_c   1.000
_cell.angle_alpha   90.00
_cell.angle_beta   90.00
_cell.angle_gamma   90.00
#
_symmetry.space_group_name_H-M   'P 1'
#
loop_
_entity.id
_entity.type
_entity.pdbx_description
1 polymer ?
#
loop_
_entity_poly.entity_id
_entity_poly.type
_entity_poly.pdbx_seq_one_letter_code
_entity_poly.pdbx_strand_id
1 'polypeptide(L)'
;MYQSKISNLIIKLKKAKNDDPEMTLQKICDSTGVSMSTIQRIFADNSENQSFRYESLKPISFLLLGTDGLENDMDSDELQMQVAEIKDKYEKKLEKEREQHRKSITFLMKQIDLKDDRITFLLNALEDRVQQYKLLKSQYDDLMAKYYKE
;
A
#
# COMPACT_ATOMS: atom_id res chain seq x y z
N MET A 1 31.55 14.85 0.57
CA MET A 1 30.60 14.89 1.71
C MET A 1 30.54 13.55 2.47
N TYR A 2 30.32 12.42 1.78
CA TYR A 2 30.22 11.08 2.40
C TYR A 2 31.45 10.62 3.20
N GLN A 3 32.66 10.88 2.70
CA GLN A 3 33.91 10.44 3.34
C GLN A 3 34.15 11.15 4.70
N SER A 4 33.79 12.43 4.81
CA SER A 4 33.88 13.20 6.07
C SER A 4 32.92 12.67 7.13
N LYS A 5 31.73 12.19 6.74
CA LYS A 5 30.75 11.56 7.66
C LYS A 5 31.29 10.25 8.25
N ILE A 6 31.94 9.42 7.43
CA ILE A 6 32.57 8.18 7.88
C ILE A 6 33.72 8.46 8.84
N SER A 7 34.59 9.42 8.54
CA SER A 7 35.68 9.83 9.43
C SER A 7 35.15 10.29 10.80
N ASN A 8 34.10 11.13 10.80
CA ASN A 8 33.47 11.59 12.04
C ASN A 8 32.83 10.45 12.84
N LEU A 9 32.18 9.49 12.16
CA LEU A 9 31.63 8.31 12.81
C LEU A 9 32.72 7.48 13.50
N ILE A 10 33.85 7.23 12.83
CA ILE A 10 34.98 6.48 13.41
C ILE A 10 35.53 7.17 14.65
N ILE A 11 35.63 8.50 14.64
CA ILE A 11 36.04 9.30 15.81
C ILE A 11 35.06 9.09 16.98
N LYS A 12 33.74 9.17 16.72
CA LYS A 12 32.70 8.93 17.73
C LYS A 12 32.80 7.50 18.30
N LEU A 13 33.02 6.49 17.46
CA LEU A 13 33.16 5.09 17.88
C LEU A 13 34.40 4.89 18.77
N LYS A 14 35.55 5.45 18.38
CA LYS A 14 36.78 5.39 19.18
C LYS A 14 36.58 6.03 20.56
N LYS A 15 35.89 7.17 20.61
CA LYS A 15 35.55 7.83 21.87
C LYS A 15 34.67 6.94 22.75
N ALA A 16 33.56 6.41 22.22
CA ALA A 16 32.67 5.53 22.97
C ALA A 16 33.36 4.28 23.51
N LYS A 17 34.26 3.65 22.72
CA LYS A 17 35.07 2.52 23.17
C LYS A 17 36.12 2.90 24.23
N ASN A 18 36.59 4.14 24.24
CA ASN A 18 37.53 4.61 25.28
C ASN A 18 36.79 5.00 26.57
N ASP A 19 35.55 5.44 26.46
CA ASP A 19 34.68 5.77 27.61
C ASP A 19 34.18 4.50 28.34
N ASP A 20 34.13 3.35 27.66
CA ASP A 20 33.85 2.02 28.24
C ASP A 20 35.04 1.04 28.05
N PRO A 21 35.98 0.97 29.01
CA PRO A 21 37.14 0.07 28.94
C PRO A 21 36.77 -1.41 29.01
N GLU A 22 35.60 -1.77 29.52
CA GLU A 22 35.16 -3.17 29.59
C GLU A 22 34.68 -3.68 28.22
N MET A 23 34.36 -2.78 27.29
CA MET A 23 34.00 -3.07 25.92
C MET A 23 35.23 -3.38 25.06
N THR A 24 35.73 -4.61 25.19
CA THR A 24 36.89 -5.07 24.41
C THR A 24 36.55 -5.25 22.93
N LEU A 25 37.58 -5.18 22.07
CA LEU A 25 37.40 -5.45 20.63
C LEU A 25 36.81 -6.83 20.36
N GLN A 26 37.13 -7.82 21.22
CA GLN A 26 36.57 -9.16 21.13
C GLN A 26 35.06 -9.15 21.42
N LYS A 27 34.61 -8.45 22.47
CA LYS A 27 33.17 -8.31 22.76
C LYS A 27 32.41 -7.61 21.62
N ILE A 28 33.03 -6.60 21.00
CA ILE A 28 32.46 -5.93 19.82
C ILE A 28 32.36 -6.92 18.66
N CYS A 29 33.40 -7.73 18.41
CA CYS A 29 33.40 -8.77 17.37
C CYS A 29 32.25 -9.76 17.58
N ASP A 30 32.15 -10.31 18.79
CA ASP A 30 31.18 -11.33 19.15
C ASP A 30 29.74 -10.79 19.10
N SER A 31 29.54 -9.52 19.47
CA SER A 31 28.20 -8.90 19.52
C SER A 31 27.72 -8.37 18.17
N THR A 32 28.64 -7.96 17.28
CA THR A 32 28.29 -7.34 15.99
C THR A 32 28.37 -8.30 14.80
N GLY A 33 29.06 -9.42 14.96
CA GLY A 33 29.36 -10.35 13.86
C GLY A 33 30.35 -9.80 12.83
N VAL A 34 30.95 -8.63 13.07
CA VAL A 34 31.98 -8.05 12.20
C VAL A 34 33.32 -8.72 12.50
N SER A 35 34.05 -9.13 11.45
CA SER A 35 35.35 -9.77 11.61
C SER A 35 36.33 -8.95 12.47
N MET A 36 37.10 -9.65 13.31
CA MET A 36 38.09 -9.05 14.20
C MET A 36 39.12 -8.19 13.44
N SER A 37 39.51 -8.60 12.23
CA SER A 37 40.42 -7.82 11.37
C SER A 37 39.81 -6.47 10.96
N THR A 38 38.50 -6.43 10.71
CA THR A 38 37.79 -5.19 10.37
C THR A 38 37.68 -4.28 11.59
N ILE A 39 37.37 -4.84 12.76
CA ILE A 39 37.29 -4.09 14.02
C ILE A 39 38.66 -3.51 14.38
N GLN A 40 39.72 -4.32 14.34
CA GLN A 40 41.08 -3.85 14.57
C GLN A 40 41.45 -2.71 13.62
N ARG A 41 41.06 -2.80 12.34
CA ARG A 41 41.30 -1.73 11.37
C ARG A 41 40.52 -0.45 11.70
N ILE A 42 39.27 -0.56 12.17
CA ILE A 42 38.43 0.58 12.56
C ILE A 42 39.01 1.28 13.80
N PHE A 43 39.53 0.54 14.77
CA PHE A 43 40.07 1.09 16.02
C PHE A 43 41.59 1.35 16.00
N ALA A 44 42.27 1.06 14.88
CA ALA A 44 43.68 1.40 14.70
C ALA A 44 43.91 2.92 14.61
N ASP A 45 45.14 3.34 14.89
CA ASP A 45 45.56 4.73 14.74
C ASP A 45 45.39 5.20 13.29
N ASN A 46 44.96 6.45 13.11
CA ASN A 46 44.69 7.08 11.81
C ASN A 46 43.61 6.41 10.94
N SER A 47 42.81 5.50 11.49
CA SER A 47 41.72 4.84 10.74
C SER A 47 40.64 5.81 10.25
N GLU A 48 40.43 6.95 10.90
CA GLU A 48 39.52 8.00 10.43
C GLU A 48 39.88 8.55 9.04
N ASN A 49 41.12 8.36 8.59
CA ASN A 49 41.58 8.75 7.24
C ASN A 49 41.43 7.61 6.21
N GLN A 50 41.00 6.43 6.64
CA GLN A 50 40.82 5.27 5.76
C GLN A 50 39.38 5.15 5.24
N SER A 51 39.24 4.45 4.11
CA SER A 51 37.92 4.16 3.53
C SER A 51 37.32 2.90 4.15
N PHE A 52 36.10 3.01 4.65
CA PHE A 52 35.32 1.90 5.19
C PHE A 52 33.96 1.82 4.51
N ARG A 53 33.44 0.60 4.40
CA ARG A 53 32.07 0.38 3.96
C ARG A 53 31.12 0.69 5.11
N TYR A 54 30.02 1.36 4.79
CA TYR A 54 29.03 1.76 5.79
C TYR A 54 28.39 0.55 6.48
N GLU A 55 28.21 -0.54 5.72
CA GLU A 55 27.67 -1.82 6.20
C GLU A 55 28.54 -2.44 7.29
N SER A 56 29.85 -2.21 7.27
CA SER A 56 30.79 -2.69 8.29
C SER A 56 30.75 -1.84 9.56
N LEU A 57 30.39 -0.56 9.45
CA LEU A 57 30.33 0.38 10.57
C LEU A 57 28.96 0.35 11.25
N LYS A 58 27.88 0.12 10.49
CA LYS A 58 26.50 0.11 10.97
C LYS A 58 26.28 -0.74 12.23
N PRO A 59 26.64 -2.03 12.28
CA PRO A 59 26.41 -2.84 13.47
C PRO A 59 27.26 -2.40 14.67
N ILE A 60 28.48 -1.91 14.44
CA ILE A 60 29.37 -1.38 15.50
C ILE A 60 28.82 -0.06 16.06
N SER A 61 28.30 0.81 15.20
CA SER A 61 27.67 2.06 15.60
C SER A 61 26.41 1.84 16.42
N PHE A 62 25.59 0.87 16.04
CA PHE A 62 24.40 0.52 16.81
C PHE A 62 24.76 -0.01 18.21
N LEU A 63 25.83 -0.80 18.31
CA LEU A 63 26.28 -1.34 19.59
C LEU A 63 26.85 -0.25 20.52
N LEU A 64 27.73 0.61 20.00
CA LEU A 64 28.51 1.54 20.83
C LEU A 64 27.87 2.91 21.03
N LEU A 65 27.06 3.34 20.08
CA LEU A 65 26.43 4.67 20.07
C LEU A 65 24.90 4.59 20.13
N GLY A 66 24.34 3.38 20.17
CA GLY A 66 22.90 3.16 20.12
C GLY A 66 22.29 3.56 18.77
N THR A 67 21.01 3.95 18.80
CA THR A 67 20.30 4.50 17.64
C THR A 67 20.86 5.85 17.17
N ASP A 68 21.66 6.51 18.00
CA ASP A 68 22.12 7.89 17.79
C ASP A 68 23.46 7.98 17.03
N GLY A 69 24.17 6.85 16.86
CA GLY A 69 25.42 6.80 16.10
C GLY A 69 25.24 6.99 14.59
N LEU A 70 24.04 6.73 14.11
CA LEU A 70 23.63 6.94 12.73
C LEU A 70 22.55 8.00 12.74
N GLU A 71 22.96 9.26 12.89
CA GLU A 71 22.16 10.37 12.35
C GLU A 71 21.79 9.96 10.92
N ASN A 72 20.53 9.58 10.73
CA ASN A 72 19.90 9.37 9.44
C ASN A 72 19.84 10.74 8.75
N ASP A 73 20.98 11.23 8.30
CA ASP A 73 21.08 12.38 7.40
C ASP A 73 20.76 11.92 5.97
N MET A 74 19.66 11.20 5.75
CA MET A 74 18.94 11.42 4.51
C MET A 74 18.34 12.80 4.70
N ASP A 75 18.81 13.77 3.92
CA ASP A 75 18.32 15.15 4.01
C ASP A 75 16.79 15.09 4.09
N SER A 76 16.21 15.79 5.06
CA SER A 76 14.76 15.82 5.28
C SER A 76 14.00 16.05 3.97
N ASP A 77 14.61 16.79 3.06
CA ASP A 77 14.10 17.09 1.71
C ASP A 77 14.06 15.86 0.80
N GLU A 78 15.05 14.96 0.86
CA GLU A 78 15.08 13.72 0.08
C GLU A 78 14.03 12.72 0.57
N LEU A 79 13.83 12.63 1.89
CA LEU A 79 12.73 11.86 2.49
C LEU A 79 11.36 12.42 2.09
N GLN A 80 11.19 13.74 2.16
CA GLN A 80 9.95 14.38 1.74
C GLN A 80 9.66 14.16 0.25
N MET A 81 10.69 14.21 -0.60
CA MET A 81 10.56 13.94 -2.03
C MET A 81 10.14 12.50 -2.31
N GLN A 82 10.77 11.52 -1.66
CA GLN A 82 10.38 10.10 -1.79
C GLN A 82 8.95 9.85 -1.30
N VAL A 83 8.55 10.46 -0.18
CA VAL A 83 7.17 10.38 0.33
C VAL A 83 6.19 11.00 -0.67
N ALA A 84 6.52 12.14 -1.26
CA ALA A 84 5.68 12.80 -2.26
C ALA A 84 5.54 11.95 -3.54
N GLU A 85 6.63 11.36 -4.03
CA GLU A 85 6.60 10.45 -5.19
C GLU A 85 5.75 9.21 -4.93
N ILE A 86 5.89 8.60 -3.75
CA ILE A 86 5.09 7.45 -3.35
C ILE A 86 3.61 7.84 -3.27
N LYS A 87 3.31 8.99 -2.66
CA LYS A 87 1.95 9.50 -2.53
C LYS A 87 1.30 9.74 -3.89
N ASP A 88 1.98 10.44 -4.80
CA ASP A 88 1.49 10.69 -6.16
C ASP A 88 1.28 9.38 -6.94
N LYS A 89 2.18 8.40 -6.79
CA LYS A 89 2.04 7.09 -7.42
C LYS A 89 0.80 6.34 -6.93
N TYR A 90 0.53 6.35 -5.62
CA TYR A 90 -0.65 5.70 -5.06
C TYR A 90 -1.93 6.46 -5.40
N GLU A 91 -1.90 7.79 -5.44
CA GLU A 91 -3.04 8.62 -5.83
C GLU A 91 -3.43 8.37 -7.30
N LYS A 92 -2.45 8.29 -8.21
CA LYS A 92 -2.68 7.92 -9.62
C LYS A 92 -3.24 6.51 -9.78
N LYS A 93 -2.80 5.54 -8.96
CA LYS A 93 -3.37 4.18 -8.96
C LYS A 93 -4.81 4.18 -8.49
N LEU A 94 -5.09 4.87 -7.40
CA LEU A 94 -6.42 4.97 -6.82
C LEU A 94 -7.40 5.64 -7.79
N GLU A 95 -6.96 6.69 -8.49
CA GLU A 95 -7.80 7.37 -9.47
C GLU A 95 -8.13 6.48 -10.68
N LYS A 96 -7.16 5.68 -11.16
CA LYS A 96 -7.42 4.70 -12.22
C LYS A 96 -8.43 3.64 -11.79
N GLU A 97 -8.34 3.14 -10.58
CA GLU A 97 -9.27 2.14 -10.03
C GLU A 97 -10.67 2.72 -9.86
N ARG A 98 -10.77 3.95 -9.31
CA ARG A 98 -12.04 4.69 -9.21
C ARG A 98 -12.69 4.91 -10.57
N GLU A 99 -11.91 5.31 -11.58
CA GLU A 99 -12.42 5.54 -12.93
C GLU A 99 -12.92 4.23 -13.58
N GLN A 100 -12.22 3.11 -13.38
CA GLN A 100 -12.70 1.80 -13.83
C GLN A 100 -14.02 1.43 -13.16
N HIS A 101 -14.13 1.60 -11.84
CA HIS A 101 -15.37 1.34 -11.12
C HIS A 101 -16.52 2.24 -11.57
N ARG A 102 -16.27 3.54 -11.81
CA ARG A 102 -17.29 4.46 -12.36
C ARG A 102 -17.84 3.99 -13.70
N LYS A 103 -16.97 3.49 -14.58
CA LYS A 103 -17.41 2.90 -15.88
C LYS A 103 -18.26 1.65 -15.67
N SER A 104 -17.83 0.74 -14.80
CA SER A 104 -18.59 -0.48 -14.48
C SER A 104 -19.95 -0.15 -13.88
N ILE A 105 -20.02 0.78 -12.92
CA ILE A 105 -21.28 1.24 -12.31
C ILE A 105 -22.20 1.82 -13.38
N THR A 106 -21.68 2.71 -14.22
CA THR A 106 -22.46 3.34 -15.31
C THR A 106 -23.04 2.30 -16.27
N PHE A 107 -22.25 1.28 -16.62
CA PHE A 107 -22.69 0.19 -17.47
C PHE A 107 -23.79 -0.65 -16.82
N LEU A 108 -23.62 -1.01 -15.54
CA LEU A 108 -24.62 -1.77 -14.79
C LEU A 108 -25.92 -1.01 -14.61
N MET A 109 -25.86 0.30 -14.32
CA MET A 109 -27.04 1.16 -14.24
C MET A 109 -27.83 1.14 -15.56
N LYS A 110 -27.14 1.31 -16.70
CA LYS A 110 -27.79 1.21 -18.01
C LYS A 110 -28.44 -0.15 -18.27
N GLN A 111 -27.84 -1.24 -17.79
CA GLN A 111 -28.46 -2.56 -17.91
C GLN A 111 -29.70 -2.71 -17.04
N ILE A 112 -29.70 -2.11 -15.85
CA ILE A 112 -30.86 -2.11 -14.96
C ILE A 112 -31.99 -1.34 -15.64
N ASP A 113 -31.72 -0.13 -16.14
CA ASP A 113 -32.72 0.69 -16.84
C ASP A 113 -33.36 -0.07 -18.02
N LEU A 114 -32.54 -0.72 -18.86
CA LEU A 114 -33.04 -1.52 -19.99
C LEU A 114 -33.90 -2.71 -19.55
N LYS A 115 -33.57 -3.33 -18.41
CA LYS A 115 -34.34 -4.45 -17.86
C LYS A 115 -35.65 -3.95 -17.25
N ASP A 116 -35.64 -2.81 -16.58
CA ASP A 116 -36.82 -2.19 -16.00
C ASP A 116 -37.80 -1.74 -17.10
N ASP A 117 -37.31 -1.16 -18.19
CA ASP A 117 -38.10 -0.84 -19.39
C ASP A 117 -38.74 -2.11 -19.96
N ARG A 118 -37.96 -3.20 -20.05
CA ARG A 118 -38.46 -4.48 -20.55
C ARG A 118 -39.52 -5.08 -19.64
N ILE A 119 -39.32 -5.02 -18.32
CA ILE A 119 -40.29 -5.48 -17.32
C ILE A 119 -41.58 -4.68 -17.46
N THR A 120 -41.49 -3.34 -17.54
CA THR A 120 -42.63 -2.45 -17.70
C THR A 120 -43.43 -2.79 -18.95
N PHE A 121 -42.75 -2.99 -20.08
CA PHE A 121 -43.40 -3.43 -21.32
C PHE A 121 -44.15 -4.75 -21.15
N LEU A 122 -43.52 -5.75 -20.51
CA LEU A 122 -44.13 -7.07 -20.31
C LEU A 122 -45.32 -7.02 -19.35
N LEU A 123 -45.24 -6.19 -18.30
CA LEU A 123 -46.35 -6.00 -17.35
C LEU A 123 -47.57 -5.38 -18.04
N ASN A 124 -47.36 -4.34 -18.85
CA ASN A 124 -48.45 -3.72 -19.61
C ASN A 124 -49.08 -4.72 -20.60
N ALA A 125 -48.26 -5.47 -21.33
CA ALA A 125 -48.77 -6.47 -22.27
C ALA A 125 -49.55 -7.61 -21.56
N LEU A 126 -49.14 -7.98 -20.34
CA LEU A 126 -49.86 -8.96 -19.53
C LEU A 126 -51.20 -8.38 -19.04
N GLU A 127 -51.22 -7.13 -18.60
CA GLU A 127 -52.42 -6.44 -18.16
C GLU A 127 -53.46 -6.38 -19.28
N ASP A 128 -53.06 -6.00 -20.49
CA ASP A 128 -53.93 -5.99 -21.68
C ASP A 128 -54.54 -7.38 -21.96
N ARG A 129 -53.73 -8.44 -21.90
CA ARG A 129 -54.21 -9.82 -22.10
C ARG A 129 -55.20 -10.23 -21.02
N VAL A 130 -54.95 -9.86 -19.76
CA VAL A 130 -55.87 -10.15 -18.65
C VAL A 130 -57.20 -9.45 -18.86
N GLN A 131 -57.20 -8.19 -19.33
CA GLN A 131 -58.45 -7.47 -19.64
C GLN A 131 -59.22 -8.12 -20.79
N GLN A 132 -58.53 -8.54 -21.85
CA GLN A 132 -59.15 -9.26 -22.97
C GLN A 132 -59.79 -10.58 -22.52
N TYR A 133 -59.10 -11.35 -21.67
CA TYR A 133 -59.65 -12.59 -21.13
C TYR A 133 -60.89 -12.35 -20.26
N LYS A 134 -60.87 -11.32 -19.41
CA LYS A 134 -62.04 -10.95 -18.59
C LYS A 134 -63.25 -10.61 -19.47
N LEU A 135 -63.05 -9.84 -20.53
CA LEU A 135 -64.11 -9.48 -21.47
C LEU A 135 -64.68 -10.72 -22.16
N LEU A 136 -63.80 -11.58 -22.70
CA LEU A 136 -64.22 -12.80 -23.40
C LEU A 136 -64.98 -13.75 -22.46
N LYS A 137 -64.51 -13.88 -21.22
CA LYS A 137 -65.19 -14.69 -20.20
C LYS A 137 -66.59 -14.16 -19.89
N SER A 138 -66.75 -12.84 -19.73
CA SER A 138 -68.07 -12.23 -19.54
C SER A 138 -69.00 -12.52 -20.71
N GLN A 139 -68.52 -12.38 -21.95
CA GLN A 139 -69.31 -12.66 -23.15
C GLN A 139 -69.72 -14.15 -23.23
N TYR A 140 -68.83 -15.05 -22.86
CA TYR A 140 -69.12 -16.48 -22.79
C TYR A 140 -70.17 -16.79 -21.73
N ASP A 141 -70.01 -16.24 -20.52
CA ASP A 141 -70.96 -16.43 -19.42
C ASP A 141 -72.36 -15.91 -19.81
N ASP A 142 -72.45 -14.76 -20.49
CA ASP A 142 -73.70 -14.20 -21.02
C ASP A 142 -74.35 -15.11 -22.09
N LEU A 143 -73.55 -15.69 -22.98
CA LEU A 143 -74.03 -16.60 -24.02
C LEU A 143 -74.57 -17.89 -23.41
N MET A 144 -73.84 -18.49 -22.47
CA MET A 144 -74.29 -19.70 -21.78
C MET A 144 -75.56 -19.45 -20.97
N ALA A 145 -75.67 -18.28 -20.32
CA ALA A 145 -76.88 -17.89 -19.59
C ALA A 145 -78.11 -17.75 -20.49
N LYS A 146 -77.95 -17.36 -21.76
CA LYS A 146 -79.03 -17.36 -22.75
C LYS A 146 -79.40 -18.79 -23.17
N TYR A 147 -78.40 -19.63 -23.44
CA TYR A 147 -78.61 -21.00 -23.91
C TYR A 147 -79.30 -21.90 -22.88
N TYR A 148 -79.06 -21.69 -21.59
CA TYR A 148 -79.69 -22.48 -20.51
C TYR A 148 -80.99 -21.88 -19.95
N LYS A 149 -81.53 -20.81 -20.55
CA LYS A 149 -82.83 -20.22 -20.18
C LYS A 149 -83.96 -20.59 -21.15
N GLU A 150 -83.66 -21.28 -22.24
CA GLU A 150 -84.62 -21.94 -23.14
C GLU A 150 -84.82 -23.41 -22.74
#